data_AF-A0A2G9TXZ1-F1
#
_entry.id   AF-A0A2G9TXZ1-F1
#
_cell.length_a   1.000
_cell.length_b   1.000
_cell.length_c   1.000
_cell.angle_alpha   90.00
_cell.angle_beta   90.00
_cell.angle_gamma   90.00
#
_symmetry.space_group_name_H-M   'P 1'
#
loop_
_entity.id
_entity.type
_entity.pdbx_description
1 polymer ?
#
loop_
_entity_poly.entity_id
_entity_poly.type
_entity_poly.pdbx_seq_one_letter_code
_entity_poly.pdbx_strand_id
1 'polypeptide(L)'
;MNDIEMEDPTESDDFHLSRVIDAHKADVKCITSTSAGVLISGGRDENEANRKAPAAVLTAFDDAVAAKVAKELERKEQQEAVDMFLASRPKHLRQLRLQIRSREPGDMYLETLEMPQLQLAATHIRALEGWYKPGSVSGDLIPNACLPQDKKKPRGELVPMSQYYRFGVEQLSTKAHAKLVELNENQPVLRLSDVQVSAIKQLMSPGSHVIEYDVVAAALDVGLQWAMCDLVPILDAFRVALLHERLNTFFCDMKGRGESTQQRLCALLLSEAPDAVCILVCRSLANAFIHPCGREMLCHDFQNLFAVVVNQLKSNKAALQVGVSAMQLAAASTLANWSLLLLNRSETVAELGPREDAIRGIVKVCENIDSFGYLSRDSMIRLLQAIVTFMWGDTSVISLAKSRNMLQIVSRMKDAVVDEQGKNIARDIAEMIYAI
;
A
#
# COMPACT_ATOMS: atom_id res chain seq x y z
N MET A 1 43.99 -37.43 -13.93
CA MET A 1 42.77 -38.02 -13.32
C MET A 1 43.07 -38.04 -11.84
N ASN A 2 42.46 -37.13 -11.08
CA ASN A 2 42.60 -37.10 -9.63
C ASN A 2 41.29 -37.65 -9.08
N ASP A 3 41.38 -38.82 -8.46
CA ASP A 3 40.25 -39.42 -7.77
C ASP A 3 39.96 -38.61 -6.51
N ILE A 4 38.70 -38.19 -6.38
CA ILE A 4 38.19 -37.49 -5.19
C ILE A 4 37.79 -38.59 -4.21
N GLU A 5 38.51 -38.68 -3.08
CA GLU A 5 38.11 -39.51 -1.96
C GLU A 5 36.80 -39.00 -1.37
N MET A 6 35.77 -39.85 -1.34
CA MET A 6 34.52 -39.58 -0.63
C MET A 6 34.70 -39.96 0.84
N GLU A 7 34.44 -39.00 1.73
CA GLU A 7 34.44 -39.22 3.18
C GLU A 7 33.31 -40.19 3.60
N ASP A 8 33.64 -41.03 4.59
CA ASP A 8 32.82 -42.11 5.14
C ASP A 8 31.63 -41.53 5.93
N PRO A 9 30.36 -41.84 5.59
CA PRO A 9 29.18 -41.19 6.16
C PRO A 9 28.84 -41.63 7.61
N THR A 10 29.80 -42.20 8.34
CA THR A 10 29.59 -42.68 9.71
C THR A 10 29.74 -41.61 10.79
N GLU A 11 30.11 -40.37 10.45
CA GLU A 11 29.91 -39.20 11.33
C GLU A 11 28.53 -38.59 11.08
N SER A 12 27.47 -39.35 11.37
CA SER A 12 26.10 -38.85 11.35
C SER A 12 25.79 -38.16 12.69
N ASP A 13 25.33 -36.91 12.65
CA ASP A 13 24.68 -36.27 13.79
C ASP A 13 23.65 -37.23 14.39
N ASP A 14 23.85 -37.62 15.66
CA ASP A 14 22.97 -38.53 16.38
C ASP A 14 21.55 -37.94 16.42
N PHE A 15 20.63 -38.55 15.67
CA PHE A 15 19.22 -38.19 15.71
C PHE A 15 18.62 -38.67 17.04
N HIS A 16 18.42 -37.74 17.98
CA HIS A 16 17.71 -38.03 19.22
C HIS A 16 16.19 -37.98 19.01
N LEU A 17 15.55 -39.15 19.10
CA LEU A 17 14.10 -39.27 19.23
C LEU A 17 13.64 -38.65 20.55
N SER A 18 13.01 -37.48 20.49
CA SER A 18 12.58 -36.73 21.68
C SER A 18 11.45 -37.43 22.45
N ARG A 19 10.60 -38.21 21.76
CA ARG A 19 9.52 -38.99 22.37
C ARG A 19 8.94 -40.03 21.41
N VAL A 20 8.65 -41.22 21.91
CA VAL A 20 7.80 -42.22 21.22
C VAL A 20 6.41 -42.16 21.84
N ILE A 21 5.37 -42.06 21.01
CA ILE A 21 3.98 -42.04 21.45
C ILE A 21 3.29 -43.24 20.80
N ASP A 22 2.74 -44.14 21.62
CA ASP A 22 1.95 -45.26 21.14
C ASP A 22 0.68 -44.73 20.46
N ALA A 23 0.60 -44.89 19.14
CA ALA A 23 -0.62 -44.65 18.40
C ALA A 23 -1.59 -45.82 18.61
N HIS A 24 -2.89 -45.55 18.56
CA HIS A 24 -3.91 -46.60 18.55
C HIS A 24 -3.67 -47.59 17.40
N LYS A 25 -4.02 -48.87 17.58
CA LYS A 25 -3.84 -49.98 16.62
C LYS A 25 -4.51 -49.81 15.24
N ALA A 26 -5.13 -48.68 14.95
CA ALA A 26 -5.80 -48.40 13.69
C ALA A 26 -4.90 -47.57 12.75
N ASP A 27 -5.07 -47.76 11.45
CA ASP A 27 -4.27 -47.12 10.40
C ASP A 27 -4.28 -45.58 10.51
N VAL A 28 -3.15 -45.00 10.90
CA VAL A 28 -2.93 -43.55 10.89
C VAL A 28 -2.72 -43.10 9.44
N LYS A 29 -3.75 -42.48 8.83
CA LYS A 29 -3.67 -42.02 7.43
C LYS A 29 -3.18 -40.59 7.26
N CYS A 30 -3.27 -39.75 8.29
CA CYS A 30 -2.68 -38.41 8.26
C CYS A 30 -2.13 -38.01 9.63
N ILE A 31 -0.95 -37.38 9.59
CA ILE A 31 -0.31 -36.73 10.72
C ILE A 31 -0.14 -35.27 10.30
N THR A 32 -0.68 -34.35 11.08
CA THR A 32 -0.39 -32.93 10.90
C THR A 32 0.22 -32.38 12.20
N SER A 33 1.27 -31.59 12.04
CA SER A 33 1.87 -30.86 13.16
C SER A 33 1.19 -29.51 13.30
N THR A 34 0.87 -29.13 14.54
CA THR A 34 0.43 -27.77 14.86
C THR A 34 1.63 -26.89 15.17
N SER A 35 1.44 -25.57 15.06
CA SER A 35 2.46 -24.57 15.39
C SER A 35 2.92 -24.59 16.86
N ALA A 36 2.24 -25.33 17.74
CA ALA A 36 2.64 -25.56 19.13
C ALA A 36 3.46 -26.84 19.34
N GLY A 37 3.86 -27.54 18.26
CA GLY A 37 4.62 -28.79 18.35
C GLY A 37 3.78 -30.02 18.75
N VAL A 38 2.44 -29.91 18.71
CA VAL A 38 1.53 -31.02 18.98
C VAL A 38 1.18 -31.72 17.67
N LEU A 39 1.39 -33.04 17.63
CA LEU A 39 0.97 -33.90 16.52
C LEU A 39 -0.49 -34.28 16.70
N ILE A 40 -1.32 -33.97 15.70
CA ILE A 40 -2.71 -34.41 15.64
C ILE A 40 -2.76 -35.58 14.64
N SER A 41 -3.14 -36.76 15.12
CA SER A 41 -3.46 -37.90 14.25
C SER A 41 -4.98 -38.05 14.14
N GLY A 42 -5.47 -38.15 12.90
CA GLY A 42 -6.88 -38.37 12.61
C GLY A 42 -7.11 -39.83 12.23
N GLY A 43 -7.68 -40.61 13.14
CA GLY A 43 -8.25 -41.92 12.85
C GLY A 43 -9.76 -41.81 12.67
N ARG A 44 -10.32 -42.44 11.63
CA ARG A 44 -11.77 -42.55 11.47
C ARG A 44 -12.22 -43.78 12.26
N ASP A 45 -12.68 -43.58 13.49
CA ASP A 45 -13.35 -44.64 14.24
C ASP A 45 -14.63 -45.02 13.49
N GLU A 46 -14.83 -46.31 13.19
CA GLU A 46 -16.02 -46.83 12.49
C GLU A 46 -17.33 -46.69 13.30
N ASN A 47 -17.29 -46.05 14.47
CA ASN A 47 -18.45 -45.71 15.30
C ASN A 47 -18.85 -44.22 15.12
N GLU A 48 -19.19 -43.83 13.90
CA GLU A 48 -19.54 -42.45 13.51
C GLU A 48 -20.96 -42.01 13.97
N ALA A 49 -21.67 -42.82 14.75
CA ALA A 49 -23.08 -42.55 15.10
C ALA A 49 -23.30 -41.57 16.28
N ASN A 50 -22.28 -41.26 17.10
CA ASN A 50 -22.51 -40.55 18.39
C ASN A 50 -21.68 -39.28 18.64
N ARG A 51 -20.98 -38.73 17.64
CA ARG A 51 -20.30 -37.42 17.79
C ARG A 51 -21.00 -36.34 16.97
N LYS A 52 -22.21 -35.94 17.40
CA LYS A 52 -22.78 -34.66 16.93
C LYS A 52 -22.05 -33.53 17.65
N ALA A 53 -21.62 -32.52 16.90
CA ALA A 53 -21.13 -31.28 17.48
C ALA A 53 -22.21 -30.71 18.43
N PRO A 54 -21.82 -30.05 19.54
CA PRO A 54 -22.78 -29.42 20.43
C PRO A 54 -23.73 -28.51 19.63
N ALA A 55 -25.02 -28.52 19.96
CA ALA A 55 -26.04 -27.78 19.21
C ALA A 55 -25.66 -26.31 18.99
N ALA A 56 -25.03 -25.67 19.98
CA ALA A 56 -24.52 -24.30 19.88
C ALA A 56 -23.49 -24.09 18.76
N VAL A 57 -22.63 -25.08 18.48
CA VAL A 57 -21.62 -25.00 17.41
C VAL A 57 -22.28 -25.16 16.05
N LEU A 58 -23.27 -26.04 15.92
CA LEU A 58 -24.04 -26.19 14.69
C LEU A 58 -24.84 -24.92 14.39
N THR A 59 -25.52 -24.34 15.39
CA THR A 59 -26.24 -23.07 15.22
C THR A 59 -25.30 -21.93 14.82
N ALA A 60 -24.13 -21.79 15.47
CA ALA A 60 -23.17 -20.76 15.10
C ALA A 60 -22.61 -20.93 13.68
N PHE A 61 -22.44 -22.18 13.23
CA PHE A 61 -22.02 -22.48 11.87
C PHE A 61 -23.11 -22.12 10.86
N ASP A 62 -24.36 -22.52 11.12
CA ASP A 62 -25.51 -22.22 10.25
C ASP A 62 -25.75 -20.71 10.14
N ASP A 63 -25.65 -19.96 11.24
CA ASP A 63 -25.76 -18.50 11.26
C ASP A 63 -24.65 -17.83 10.43
N ALA A 64 -23.41 -18.34 10.54
CA ALA A 64 -22.28 -17.83 9.77
C ALA A 64 -22.44 -18.11 8.27
N VAL A 65 -22.97 -19.27 7.90
CA VAL A 65 -23.26 -19.62 6.50
C VAL A 65 -24.40 -18.74 5.97
N ALA A 66 -25.48 -18.56 6.73
CA ALA A 66 -26.60 -17.69 6.35
C ALA A 66 -26.17 -16.24 6.12
N ALA A 67 -25.35 -15.68 7.02
CA ALA A 67 -24.81 -14.33 6.89
C ALA A 67 -23.93 -14.17 5.63
N LYS A 68 -23.13 -15.20 5.31
CA LYS A 68 -22.28 -15.20 4.11
C LYS A 68 -23.12 -15.25 2.82
N VAL A 69 -24.19 -16.05 2.80
CA VAL A 69 -25.10 -16.15 1.65
C VAL A 69 -25.87 -14.85 1.43
N ALA A 70 -26.36 -14.22 2.49
CA ALA A 70 -27.08 -12.94 2.41
C ALA A 70 -26.20 -11.83 1.80
N LYS A 71 -24.94 -11.73 2.22
CA LYS A 71 -24.00 -10.73 1.71
C LYS A 71 -23.66 -10.93 0.23
N GLU A 72 -23.55 -12.19 -0.21
CA GLU A 72 -23.28 -12.48 -1.63
C GLU A 72 -24.49 -12.19 -2.53
N LEU A 73 -25.71 -12.36 -1.99
CA LEU A 73 -26.95 -12.00 -2.69
C LEU A 73 -27.04 -10.48 -2.91
N GLU A 74 -26.78 -9.68 -1.88
CA GLU A 74 -26.76 -8.20 -1.97
C GLU A 74 -25.73 -7.72 -3.01
N ARG A 75 -24.55 -8.36 -3.06
CA ARG A 75 -23.51 -8.04 -4.04
C ARG A 75 -23.96 -8.33 -5.48
N LYS A 76 -24.72 -9.39 -5.69
CA LYS A 76 -25.29 -9.73 -7.01
C LYS A 76 -26.37 -8.73 -7.44
N GLU A 77 -27.26 -8.33 -6.55
CA GLU A 77 -28.29 -7.32 -6.83
C GLU A 77 -27.67 -5.96 -7.20
N GLN A 78 -26.61 -5.55 -6.50
CA GLN A 78 -25.88 -4.31 -6.84
C GLN A 78 -25.22 -4.40 -8.22
N GLN A 79 -24.64 -5.56 -8.57
CA GLN A 79 -24.02 -5.76 -9.88
C GLN A 79 -25.06 -5.74 -11.02
N GLU A 80 -26.21 -6.40 -10.82
CA GLU A 80 -27.31 -6.40 -11.80
C GLU A 80 -27.89 -4.99 -12.01
N ALA A 81 -27.99 -4.18 -10.94
CA ALA A 81 -28.41 -2.79 -11.04
C ALA A 81 -27.44 -1.93 -11.88
N VAL A 82 -26.13 -2.15 -11.72
CA VAL A 82 -25.09 -1.47 -12.53
C VAL A 82 -25.19 -1.90 -13.99
N ASP A 83 -25.35 -3.19 -14.27
CA ASP A 83 -25.43 -3.70 -15.63
C ASP A 83 -26.70 -3.22 -16.35
N MET A 84 -27.83 -3.15 -15.64
CA MET A 84 -29.09 -2.60 -16.15
C MET A 84 -28.99 -1.10 -16.44
N PHE A 85 -28.30 -0.35 -15.58
CA PHE A 85 -28.01 1.07 -15.81
C PHE A 85 -27.12 1.29 -17.05
N LEU A 86 -26.14 0.42 -17.28
CA LEU A 86 -25.29 0.48 -18.48
C LEU A 86 -26.05 0.07 -19.75
N ALA A 87 -26.96 -0.90 -19.65
CA ALA A 87 -27.79 -1.38 -20.76
C ALA A 87 -28.87 -0.37 -21.20
N SER A 88 -29.39 0.44 -20.27
CA SER A 88 -30.48 1.40 -20.52
C SER A 88 -30.04 2.73 -21.16
N ARG A 89 -28.74 2.94 -21.41
CA ARG A 89 -28.27 4.19 -22.03
C ARG A 89 -28.77 4.34 -23.49
N PRO A 90 -29.42 5.46 -23.85
CA PRO A 90 -29.94 5.70 -25.20
C PRO A 90 -28.85 5.68 -26.28
N LYS A 91 -29.17 5.09 -27.45
CA LYS A 91 -28.26 4.98 -28.61
C LYS A 91 -27.69 6.33 -29.08
N HIS A 92 -28.37 7.45 -28.82
CA HIS A 92 -27.89 8.79 -29.22
C HIS A 92 -26.58 9.20 -28.51
N LEU A 93 -26.34 8.74 -27.28
CA LEU A 93 -25.07 9.00 -26.57
C LEU A 93 -23.89 8.20 -27.14
N ARG A 94 -24.15 7.07 -27.83
CA ARG A 94 -23.12 6.37 -28.62
C ARG A 94 -22.79 7.12 -29.91
N GLN A 95 -23.73 7.87 -30.49
CA GLN A 95 -23.56 8.67 -31.70
C GLN A 95 -22.83 9.99 -31.44
N LEU A 96 -23.07 10.64 -30.29
CA LEU A 96 -22.35 11.85 -29.89
C LEU A 96 -20.83 11.60 -29.74
N ARG A 97 -20.45 10.40 -29.30
CA ARG A 97 -19.06 9.93 -29.18
C ARG A 97 -18.34 9.82 -30.54
N LEU A 98 -19.10 9.64 -31.63
CA LEU A 98 -18.55 9.60 -33.00
C LEU A 98 -18.47 10.99 -33.63
N GLN A 99 -19.42 11.88 -33.37
CA GLN A 99 -19.43 13.25 -33.92
C GLN A 99 -18.36 14.18 -33.32
N ILE A 100 -18.00 14.01 -32.05
CA ILE A 100 -16.91 14.78 -31.43
C ILE A 100 -15.53 14.38 -32.01
N ARG A 101 -15.44 13.24 -32.69
CA ARG A 101 -14.20 12.66 -33.20
C ARG A 101 -13.75 13.18 -34.57
N SER A 102 -14.57 13.98 -35.26
CA SER A 102 -14.33 14.41 -36.65
C SER A 102 -14.16 15.92 -36.85
N ARG A 103 -13.89 16.70 -35.79
CA ARG A 103 -13.62 18.14 -35.91
C ARG A 103 -12.16 18.45 -35.57
N GLU A 104 -11.45 19.04 -36.52
CA GLU A 104 -10.10 19.56 -36.31
C GLU A 104 -10.11 20.79 -35.39
N PRO A 105 -9.04 21.00 -34.59
CA PRO A 105 -8.95 22.10 -33.64
C PRO A 105 -8.59 23.40 -34.38
N GLY A 106 -9.59 24.05 -34.98
CA GLY A 106 -9.42 25.31 -35.70
C GLY A 106 -10.61 26.27 -35.65
N ASP A 107 -11.83 25.75 -35.48
CA ASP A 107 -13.04 26.57 -35.50
C ASP A 107 -13.86 26.40 -34.22
N MET A 108 -13.73 27.35 -33.30
CA MET A 108 -14.77 27.62 -32.30
C MET A 108 -15.04 29.12 -32.24
N TYR A 109 -16.03 29.55 -33.03
CA TYR A 109 -16.88 30.67 -32.63
C TYR A 109 -17.86 30.16 -31.57
N LEU A 110 -17.90 30.88 -30.45
CA LEU A 110 -18.83 30.69 -29.34
C LEU A 110 -20.25 31.02 -29.80
N GLU A 111 -21.09 30.00 -29.91
CA GLU A 111 -22.55 30.17 -29.78
C GLU A 111 -23.08 29.29 -28.66
N THR A 112 -23.73 29.98 -27.73
CA THR A 112 -24.61 29.55 -26.63
C THR A 112 -25.02 28.07 -26.60
N LEU A 113 -24.47 27.33 -25.64
CA LEU A 113 -25.01 26.07 -25.13
C LEU A 113 -25.26 26.23 -23.62
N GLU A 114 -26.45 25.84 -23.18
CA GLU A 114 -26.92 26.03 -21.80
C GLU A 114 -26.03 25.29 -20.76
N MET A 115 -25.76 25.99 -19.66
CA MET A 115 -24.88 25.63 -18.53
C MET A 115 -25.03 24.21 -17.93
N PRO A 116 -26.18 23.52 -17.93
CA PRO A 116 -26.27 22.18 -17.33
C PRO A 116 -25.50 21.09 -18.08
N GLN A 117 -25.23 21.27 -19.38
CA GLN A 117 -24.55 20.25 -20.20
C GLN A 117 -23.02 20.33 -20.13
N LEU A 118 -22.45 21.51 -19.82
CA LEU A 118 -21.01 21.71 -19.66
C LEU A 118 -20.47 21.04 -18.38
N GLN A 119 -21.26 20.97 -17.30
CA GLN A 119 -20.87 20.28 -16.06
C GLN A 119 -20.83 18.76 -16.21
N LEU A 120 -21.74 18.18 -17.01
CA LEU A 120 -21.76 16.74 -17.29
C LEU A 120 -20.66 16.31 -18.29
N ALA A 121 -20.27 17.22 -19.19
CA ALA A 121 -19.12 17.04 -20.08
C ALA A 121 -17.79 17.13 -19.32
N ALA A 122 -17.64 18.10 -18.39
CA ALA A 122 -16.43 18.25 -17.59
C ALA A 122 -16.19 17.07 -16.61
N THR A 123 -17.26 16.44 -16.09
CA THR A 123 -17.14 15.22 -15.27
C THR A 123 -16.80 13.98 -16.10
N HIS A 124 -17.30 13.88 -17.34
CA HIS A 124 -16.92 12.77 -18.23
C HIS A 124 -15.53 12.92 -18.84
N ILE A 125 -15.04 14.14 -19.08
CA ILE A 125 -13.68 14.37 -19.61
C ILE A 125 -12.63 14.00 -18.54
N ARG A 126 -12.83 14.34 -17.26
CA ARG A 126 -11.94 13.90 -16.17
C ARG A 126 -11.95 12.39 -15.92
N ALA A 127 -13.02 11.68 -16.29
CA ALA A 127 -13.11 10.23 -16.19
C ALA A 127 -12.44 9.50 -17.38
N LEU A 128 -12.08 10.21 -18.45
CA LEU A 128 -11.50 9.63 -19.67
C LEU A 128 -10.03 10.01 -19.90
N GLU A 129 -9.48 10.97 -19.15
CA GLU A 129 -8.07 11.39 -19.26
C GLU A 129 -7.06 10.37 -18.70
N GLY A 130 -7.51 9.27 -18.10
CA GLY A 130 -6.62 8.25 -17.58
C GLY A 130 -6.21 7.16 -18.57
N TRP A 131 -7.01 6.82 -19.58
CA TRP A 131 -6.84 5.53 -20.27
C TRP A 131 -7.06 5.72 -21.79
N TYR A 132 -5.97 5.50 -22.54
CA TYR A 132 -5.85 5.44 -24.01
C TYR A 132 -5.53 6.76 -24.76
N LYS A 133 -4.26 6.89 -25.22
CA LYS A 133 -3.88 7.78 -26.33
C LYS A 133 -4.13 7.05 -27.67
N PRO A 134 -5.02 7.50 -28.55
CA PRO A 134 -5.06 6.99 -29.92
C PRO A 134 -3.80 7.46 -30.66
N GLY A 135 -3.11 6.54 -31.32
CA GLY A 135 -1.95 6.85 -32.15
C GLY A 135 -2.31 7.85 -33.24
N SER A 136 -1.59 8.97 -33.28
CA SER A 136 -1.51 9.82 -34.47
C SER A 136 -0.83 9.02 -35.56
N VAL A 137 -1.57 8.69 -36.62
CA VAL A 137 -1.04 7.99 -37.78
C VAL A 137 -0.42 9.05 -38.69
N SER A 138 0.90 9.18 -38.62
CA SER A 138 1.76 9.62 -39.74
C SER A 138 3.22 9.33 -39.36
N GLY A 139 3.75 8.23 -39.87
CA GLY A 139 5.10 7.74 -39.61
C GLY A 139 5.06 6.29 -39.13
N ASP A 140 5.71 5.39 -39.86
CA ASP A 140 5.73 3.94 -39.64
C ASP A 140 5.91 3.58 -38.14
N LEU A 141 4.84 3.09 -37.52
CA LEU A 141 4.83 2.68 -36.11
C LEU A 141 5.53 1.34 -35.98
N ILE A 142 6.83 1.38 -35.74
CA ILE A 142 7.60 0.27 -35.21
C ILE A 142 6.96 -0.11 -33.85
N PRO A 143 6.50 -1.37 -33.65
CA PRO A 143 6.00 -1.80 -32.35
C PRO A 143 7.02 -1.50 -31.25
N ASN A 144 6.60 -1.06 -30.06
CA ASN A 144 7.53 -0.74 -28.96
C ASN A 144 8.53 -1.88 -28.63
N ALA A 145 8.17 -3.13 -28.93
CA ALA A 145 9.02 -4.32 -28.82
C ALA A 145 10.23 -4.34 -29.79
N CYS A 146 10.22 -3.49 -30.81
CA CYS A 146 11.25 -3.41 -31.85
C CYS A 146 12.15 -2.17 -31.69
N LEU A 147 11.94 -1.35 -30.64
CA LEU A 147 12.86 -0.26 -30.28
C LEU A 147 13.97 -0.80 -29.37
N PRO A 148 15.22 -0.32 -29.51
CA PRO A 148 16.28 -0.63 -28.54
C PRO A 148 15.80 -0.29 -27.12
N GLN A 149 15.67 -1.31 -26.28
CA GLN A 149 15.23 -1.14 -24.91
C GLN A 149 16.43 -0.74 -24.06
N ASP A 150 16.39 0.47 -23.50
CA ASP A 150 17.34 0.86 -22.46
C ASP A 150 17.07 -0.02 -21.23
N LYS A 151 17.94 -1.01 -21.01
CA LYS A 151 17.85 -1.95 -19.89
C LYS A 151 17.92 -1.26 -18.53
N LYS A 152 18.40 -0.01 -18.46
CA LYS A 152 18.41 0.81 -17.25
C LYS A 152 17.09 1.54 -17.00
N LYS A 153 16.14 1.50 -17.95
CA LYS A 153 14.82 2.16 -17.89
C LYS A 153 13.72 1.20 -18.37
N PRO A 154 13.49 0.10 -17.62
CA PRO A 154 12.59 -0.98 -18.04
C PRO A 154 11.15 -0.49 -18.18
N ARG A 155 10.51 -0.66 -19.34
CA ARG A 155 9.16 -0.15 -19.58
C ARG A 155 8.13 -1.22 -19.23
N GLY A 156 7.39 -1.02 -18.15
CA GLY A 156 6.30 -1.90 -17.73
C GLY A 156 5.04 -1.12 -17.38
N GLU A 157 3.92 -1.82 -17.21
CA GLU A 157 2.65 -1.21 -16.79
C GLU A 157 2.76 -0.52 -15.42
N LEU A 158 3.61 -1.07 -14.54
CA LEU A 158 3.78 -0.62 -13.17
C LEU A 158 5.06 0.20 -12.95
N VAL A 159 5.92 0.34 -13.96
CA VAL A 159 7.27 0.93 -13.84
C VAL A 159 7.64 1.83 -15.04
N PRO A 160 8.14 3.05 -14.82
CA PRO A 160 8.30 3.68 -13.51
C PRO A 160 6.94 4.08 -12.97
N MET A 161 6.85 4.34 -11.68
CA MET A 161 5.60 4.85 -11.13
C MET A 161 5.24 6.20 -11.75
N SER A 162 3.95 6.42 -12.03
CA SER A 162 3.45 7.65 -12.65
C SER A 162 2.68 8.55 -11.68
N GLN A 163 2.28 8.03 -10.51
CA GLN A 163 1.47 8.73 -9.53
C GLN A 163 1.89 8.36 -8.12
N TYR A 164 1.62 9.26 -7.17
CA TYR A 164 1.82 9.01 -5.75
C TYR A 164 0.71 8.11 -5.19
N TYR A 165 1.09 7.14 -4.38
CA TYR A 165 0.16 6.36 -3.57
C TYR A 165 -0.48 7.22 -2.49
N ARG A 166 -1.77 6.96 -2.25
CA ARG A 166 -2.59 7.62 -1.23
C ARG A 166 -3.46 6.63 -0.48
N PHE A 167 -3.88 7.04 0.71
CA PHE A 167 -4.77 6.31 1.60
C PHE A 167 -6.00 7.16 1.89
N GLY A 168 -7.10 6.90 1.16
CA GLY A 168 -8.35 7.66 1.25
C GLY A 168 -9.26 7.26 2.42
N VAL A 169 -10.51 7.72 2.35
CA VAL A 169 -11.58 7.54 3.36
C VAL A 169 -12.32 6.20 3.28
N GLU A 170 -11.96 5.34 2.32
CA GLU A 170 -12.69 4.10 1.94
C GLU A 170 -12.84 3.06 3.07
N GLN A 171 -12.19 3.26 4.23
CA GLN A 171 -12.26 2.37 5.40
C GLN A 171 -12.82 3.05 6.66
N LEU A 172 -13.29 4.31 6.57
CA LEU A 172 -13.76 5.04 7.75
C LEU A 172 -15.16 4.56 8.13
N SER A 173 -15.25 3.94 9.31
CA SER A 173 -16.47 3.33 9.81
C SER A 173 -17.17 4.21 10.83
N THR A 174 -18.47 4.01 11.02
CA THR A 174 -19.22 4.58 12.16
C THR A 174 -18.56 4.30 13.52
N LYS A 175 -17.82 3.18 13.63
CA LYS A 175 -17.02 2.84 14.82
C LYS A 175 -15.86 3.82 15.05
N ALA A 176 -15.20 4.30 13.99
CA ALA A 176 -14.13 5.30 14.11
C ALA A 176 -14.67 6.62 14.66
N HIS A 177 -15.85 7.05 14.18
CA HIS A 177 -16.53 8.25 14.71
C HIS A 177 -16.95 8.08 16.17
N ALA A 178 -17.47 6.92 16.56
CA ALA A 178 -17.83 6.63 17.94
C ALA A 178 -16.58 6.65 18.84
N LYS A 179 -15.47 6.05 18.38
CA LYS A 179 -14.22 6.01 19.15
C LYS A 179 -13.59 7.39 19.33
N LEU A 180 -13.68 8.27 18.32
CA LEU A 180 -13.26 9.66 18.45
C LEU A 180 -14.04 10.37 19.57
N VAL A 181 -15.36 10.21 19.62
CA VAL A 181 -16.20 10.84 20.67
C VAL A 181 -15.84 10.28 22.04
N GLU A 182 -15.81 8.96 22.18
CA GLU A 182 -15.48 8.26 23.43
C GLU A 182 -14.13 8.73 23.99
N LEU A 183 -13.09 8.76 23.16
CA LEU A 183 -11.76 9.18 23.60
C LEU A 183 -11.67 10.68 23.86
N ASN A 184 -12.46 11.49 23.15
CA ASN A 184 -12.54 12.94 23.39
C ASN A 184 -13.18 13.26 24.74
N GLU A 185 -14.25 12.56 25.13
CA GLU A 185 -14.93 12.74 26.42
C GLU A 185 -14.00 12.43 27.60
N ASN A 186 -13.04 11.53 27.39
CA ASN A 186 -12.05 11.15 28.38
C ASN A 186 -10.85 12.12 28.47
N GLN A 187 -10.75 13.13 27.60
CA GLN A 187 -9.67 14.11 27.67
C GLN A 187 -9.94 15.16 28.75
N PRO A 188 -9.07 15.31 29.77
CA PRO A 188 -9.29 16.28 30.84
C PRO A 188 -8.91 17.72 30.44
N VAL A 189 -7.90 17.87 29.58
CA VAL A 189 -7.31 19.18 29.22
C VAL A 189 -7.41 19.44 27.72
N LEU A 190 -7.11 18.44 26.88
CA LEU A 190 -7.05 18.57 25.43
C LEU A 190 -8.36 18.15 24.75
N ARG A 191 -9.50 18.37 25.43
CA ARG A 191 -10.81 18.02 24.91
C ARG A 191 -11.19 18.94 23.75
N LEU A 192 -11.53 18.33 22.63
CA LEU A 192 -12.09 19.01 21.46
C LEU A 192 -13.53 19.43 21.73
N SER A 193 -13.90 20.60 21.23
CA SER A 193 -15.28 21.08 21.26
C SER A 193 -16.19 20.27 20.33
N ASP A 194 -17.51 20.33 20.54
CA ASP A 194 -18.47 19.64 19.68
C ASP A 194 -18.37 20.07 18.22
N VAL A 195 -18.07 21.34 17.98
CA VAL A 195 -17.83 21.91 16.65
C VAL A 195 -16.60 21.27 16.01
N GLN A 196 -15.51 21.13 16.76
CA GLN A 196 -14.28 20.48 16.29
C GLN A 196 -14.49 18.99 15.99
N VAL A 197 -15.18 18.27 16.88
CA VAL A 197 -15.52 16.85 16.67
C VAL A 197 -16.40 16.67 15.44
N SER A 198 -17.39 17.54 15.24
CA SER A 198 -18.25 17.54 14.06
C SER A 198 -17.46 17.78 12.78
N ALA A 199 -16.56 18.77 12.79
CA ALA A 199 -15.71 19.08 11.63
C ALA A 199 -14.77 17.92 11.26
N ILE A 200 -14.18 17.23 12.24
CA ILE A 200 -13.38 16.01 11.99
C ILE A 200 -14.25 14.91 11.38
N LYS A 201 -15.45 14.66 11.90
CA LYS A 201 -16.37 13.65 11.34
C LYS A 201 -16.76 13.98 9.90
N GLN A 202 -16.99 15.26 9.60
CA GLN A 202 -17.28 15.72 8.24
C GLN A 202 -16.10 15.51 7.29
N LEU A 203 -14.87 15.83 7.72
CA LEU A 203 -13.65 15.54 6.95
C LEU A 203 -13.53 14.03 6.64
N MET A 204 -13.90 13.19 7.60
CA MET A 204 -13.81 11.72 7.50
C MET A 204 -14.98 11.08 6.75
N SER A 205 -15.99 11.85 6.33
CA SER A 205 -17.18 11.31 5.66
C SER A 205 -17.03 11.39 4.12
N PRO A 206 -17.38 10.32 3.39
CA PRO A 206 -17.33 10.34 1.92
C PRO A 206 -18.31 11.38 1.38
N GLY A 207 -17.89 12.16 0.38
CA GLY A 207 -18.76 13.11 -0.32
C GLY A 207 -19.07 14.41 0.44
N SER A 208 -18.33 14.75 1.52
CA SER A 208 -18.48 16.06 2.16
C SER A 208 -18.08 17.19 1.21
N HIS A 209 -19.01 18.12 0.94
CA HIS A 209 -18.81 19.22 0.00
C HIS A 209 -18.31 20.51 0.67
N VAL A 210 -18.41 20.63 1.99
CA VAL A 210 -17.96 21.81 2.75
C VAL A 210 -17.10 21.34 3.91
N ILE A 211 -15.82 21.69 3.88
CA ILE A 211 -14.86 21.40 4.95
C ILE A 211 -14.48 22.72 5.61
N GLU A 212 -14.76 22.83 6.90
CA GLU A 212 -14.35 23.97 7.73
C GLU A 212 -12.86 23.85 8.08
N TYR A 213 -12.00 24.18 7.13
CA TYR A 213 -10.55 23.96 7.22
C TYR A 213 -9.90 24.54 8.49
N ASP A 214 -10.30 25.73 8.92
CA ASP A 214 -9.70 26.37 10.10
C ASP A 214 -10.09 25.66 11.40
N VAL A 215 -11.34 25.17 11.48
CA VAL A 215 -11.84 24.38 12.61
C VAL A 215 -11.15 23.02 12.64
N VAL A 216 -11.02 22.36 11.49
CA VAL A 216 -10.31 21.08 11.36
C VAL A 216 -8.84 21.23 11.75
N ALA A 217 -8.16 22.27 11.26
CA ALA A 217 -6.77 22.55 11.59
C ALA A 217 -6.58 22.76 13.09
N ALA A 218 -7.42 23.59 13.72
CA ALA A 218 -7.39 23.80 15.17
C ALA A 218 -7.68 22.52 15.95
N ALA A 219 -8.63 21.70 15.51
CA ALA A 219 -8.96 20.43 16.14
C ALA A 219 -7.79 19.43 16.08
N LEU A 220 -7.13 19.31 14.92
CA LEU A 220 -5.99 18.43 14.74
C LEU A 220 -4.75 18.92 15.49
N ASP A 221 -4.55 20.23 15.61
CA ASP A 221 -3.44 20.81 16.39
C ASP A 221 -3.53 20.43 17.88
N VAL A 222 -4.73 20.46 18.45
CA VAL A 222 -5.00 19.99 19.82
C VAL A 222 -4.93 18.45 19.88
N GLY A 223 -5.58 17.77 18.95
CA GLY A 223 -5.66 16.31 18.94
C GLY A 223 -4.31 15.62 18.82
N LEU A 224 -3.37 16.17 18.03
CA LEU A 224 -2.06 15.57 17.82
C LEU A 224 -1.19 15.58 19.10
N GLN A 225 -1.59 16.36 20.10
CA GLN A 225 -0.97 16.43 21.43
C GLN A 225 -1.56 15.41 22.41
N TRP A 226 -2.60 14.66 22.04
CA TRP A 226 -3.16 13.61 22.88
C TRP A 226 -2.13 12.54 23.24
N ALA A 227 -2.40 11.83 24.34
CA ALA A 227 -1.60 10.69 24.76
C ALA A 227 -1.58 9.61 23.67
N MET A 228 -0.47 8.88 23.57
CA MET A 228 -0.24 7.90 22.50
C MET A 228 -1.31 6.81 22.44
N CYS A 229 -1.88 6.41 23.58
CA CYS A 229 -2.97 5.42 23.65
C CYS A 229 -4.27 5.89 23.01
N ASP A 230 -4.49 7.20 22.91
CA ASP A 230 -5.73 7.80 22.44
C ASP A 230 -5.59 8.42 21.03
N LEU A 231 -4.38 8.35 20.46
CA LEU A 231 -4.00 9.15 19.28
C LEU A 231 -4.56 8.59 17.96
N VAL A 232 -4.96 7.32 17.92
CA VAL A 232 -5.44 6.62 16.73
C VAL A 232 -6.53 7.38 15.94
N PRO A 233 -7.67 7.79 16.52
CA PRO A 233 -8.70 8.52 15.77
C PRO A 233 -8.21 9.85 15.20
N ILE A 234 -7.32 10.55 15.92
CA ILE A 234 -6.74 11.81 15.44
C ILE A 234 -5.83 11.57 14.24
N LEU A 235 -4.95 10.57 14.30
CA LEU A 235 -4.07 10.24 13.17
C LEU A 235 -4.85 9.74 11.95
N ASP A 236 -5.99 9.07 12.17
CA ASP A 236 -6.87 8.62 11.09
C ASP A 236 -7.55 9.82 10.39
N ALA A 237 -7.95 10.84 11.15
CA ALA A 237 -8.39 12.13 10.59
C ALA A 237 -7.23 12.89 9.91
N PHE A 238 -6.06 12.91 10.55
CA PHE A 238 -4.89 13.66 10.08
C PHE A 238 -4.39 13.16 8.72
N ARG A 239 -4.31 11.84 8.50
CA ARG A 239 -3.93 11.32 7.18
C ARG A 239 -4.89 11.78 6.09
N VAL A 240 -6.19 11.89 6.38
CA VAL A 240 -7.20 12.36 5.42
C VAL A 240 -7.04 13.86 5.18
N ALA A 241 -6.81 14.65 6.25
CA ALA A 241 -6.55 16.08 6.17
C ALA A 241 -5.43 16.39 5.17
N LEU A 242 -4.34 15.61 5.18
CA LEU A 242 -3.19 15.82 4.29
C LEU A 242 -3.48 15.59 2.80
N LEU A 243 -4.63 15.02 2.44
CA LEU A 243 -5.10 14.95 1.05
C LEU A 243 -5.69 16.27 0.56
N HIS A 244 -6.02 17.20 1.45
CA HIS A 244 -6.52 18.53 1.12
C HIS A 244 -5.38 19.55 1.10
N GLU A 245 -5.27 20.30 0.01
CA GLU A 245 -4.15 21.24 -0.21
C GLU A 245 -4.00 22.24 0.93
N ARG A 246 -5.09 22.89 1.36
CA ARG A 246 -5.05 23.90 2.44
C ARG A 246 -4.54 23.34 3.77
N LEU A 247 -4.96 22.13 4.14
CA LEU A 247 -4.52 21.48 5.39
C LEU A 247 -3.10 20.94 5.25
N ASN A 248 -2.75 20.38 4.09
CA ASN A 248 -1.39 19.95 3.81
C ASN A 248 -0.42 21.14 3.91
N THR A 249 -0.72 22.28 3.27
CA THR A 249 0.07 23.51 3.41
C THR A 249 0.15 23.95 4.87
N PHE A 250 -0.96 23.97 5.61
CA PHE A 250 -0.94 24.39 7.02
C PHE A 250 -0.01 23.54 7.89
N PHE A 251 -0.03 22.21 7.73
CA PHE A 251 0.77 21.30 8.56
C PHE A 251 2.17 21.05 8.01
N CYS A 252 2.39 21.16 6.70
CA CYS A 252 3.64 20.78 6.06
C CYS A 252 4.49 21.95 5.56
N ASP A 253 4.01 23.20 5.61
CA ASP A 253 4.84 24.35 5.23
C ASP A 253 6.02 24.50 6.20
N MET A 254 7.23 24.38 5.67
CA MET A 254 8.49 24.46 6.41
C MET A 254 8.74 25.84 7.01
N LYS A 255 8.08 26.89 6.53
CA LYS A 255 8.13 28.23 7.14
C LYS A 255 7.20 28.37 8.35
N GLY A 256 6.28 27.42 8.51
CA GLY A 256 5.30 27.38 9.59
C GLY A 256 5.49 26.15 10.46
N ARG A 257 4.59 25.18 10.31
CA ARG A 257 4.48 23.99 11.19
C ARG A 257 5.13 22.73 10.63
N GLY A 258 5.71 22.79 9.43
CA GLY A 258 6.28 21.64 8.74
C GLY A 258 7.33 20.90 9.56
N GLU A 259 8.27 21.63 10.16
CA GLU A 259 9.33 21.03 10.97
C GLU A 259 8.78 20.31 12.21
N SER A 260 7.93 20.98 12.99
CA SER A 260 7.35 20.39 14.21
C SER A 260 6.43 19.22 13.90
N THR A 261 5.69 19.27 12.79
CA THR A 261 4.87 18.17 12.29
C THR A 261 5.75 16.97 11.90
N GLN A 262 6.82 17.20 11.14
CA GLN A 262 7.77 16.15 10.76
C GLN A 262 8.41 15.51 12.00
N GLN A 263 8.91 16.32 12.93
CA GLN A 263 9.53 15.84 14.17
C GLN A 263 8.54 15.01 15.00
N ARG A 264 7.29 15.44 15.11
CA ARG A 264 6.24 14.68 15.82
C ARG A 264 5.98 13.32 15.17
N LEU A 265 5.81 13.28 13.85
CA LEU A 265 5.59 12.02 13.13
C LEU A 265 6.80 11.08 13.22
N CYS A 266 8.03 11.63 13.10
CA CYS A 266 9.26 10.87 13.27
C CYS A 266 9.37 10.29 14.68
N ALA A 267 9.11 11.10 15.71
CA ALA A 267 9.15 10.67 17.11
C ALA A 267 8.15 9.55 17.40
N LEU A 268 6.95 9.58 16.80
CA LEU A 268 5.96 8.50 16.95
C LEU A 268 6.45 7.17 16.35
N LEU A 269 7.18 7.19 15.24
CA LEU A 269 7.74 5.98 14.63
C LEU A 269 9.02 5.47 15.33
N LEU A 270 9.74 6.37 16.01
CA LEU A 270 10.92 6.03 16.82
C LEU A 270 10.55 5.52 18.20
N SER A 271 9.40 5.96 18.73
CA SER A 271 8.86 5.44 19.98
C SER A 271 8.39 4.00 19.77
N GLU A 272 8.36 3.19 20.83
CA GLU A 272 7.72 1.85 20.81
C GLU A 272 6.19 1.96 20.74
N ALA A 273 5.70 2.73 19.76
CA ALA A 273 4.29 3.03 19.61
C ALA A 273 3.49 1.78 19.17
N PRO A 274 2.19 1.74 19.50
CA PRO A 274 1.31 0.69 18.99
C PRO A 274 1.29 0.66 17.46
N ASP A 275 1.21 -0.53 16.87
CA ASP A 275 1.25 -0.71 15.42
C ASP A 275 0.20 0.16 14.69
N ALA A 276 -0.98 0.34 15.27
CA ALA A 276 -2.03 1.21 14.73
C ALA A 276 -1.56 2.67 14.55
N VAL A 277 -0.79 3.19 15.50
CA VAL A 277 -0.18 4.53 15.42
C VAL A 277 0.85 4.56 14.29
N CYS A 278 1.77 3.60 14.25
CA CYS A 278 2.80 3.53 13.20
C CYS A 278 2.20 3.42 11.79
N ILE A 279 1.15 2.59 11.62
CA ILE A 279 0.40 2.46 10.36
C ILE A 279 -0.14 3.83 9.93
N LEU A 280 -0.82 4.55 10.82
CA LEU A 280 -1.46 5.81 10.49
C LEU A 280 -0.44 6.94 10.26
N VAL A 281 0.70 6.91 10.95
CA VAL A 281 1.82 7.81 10.66
C VAL A 281 2.37 7.54 9.26
N CYS A 282 2.69 6.28 8.92
CA CYS A 282 3.17 5.95 7.57
C CYS A 282 2.15 6.36 6.49
N ARG A 283 0.84 6.13 6.72
CA ARG A 283 -0.23 6.59 5.80
C ARG A 283 -0.29 8.12 5.70
N SER A 284 -0.08 8.84 6.80
CA SER A 284 -0.01 10.31 6.80
C SER A 284 1.16 10.79 5.96
N LEU A 285 2.35 10.20 6.13
CA LEU A 285 3.54 10.52 5.33
C LEU A 285 3.29 10.23 3.84
N ALA A 286 2.67 9.09 3.50
CA ALA A 286 2.31 8.78 2.11
C ALA A 286 1.37 9.85 1.52
N ASN A 287 0.33 10.26 2.27
CA ASN A 287 -0.62 11.28 1.83
C ASN A 287 0.00 12.68 1.74
N ALA A 288 1.03 12.99 2.53
CA ALA A 288 1.70 14.28 2.46
C ALA A 288 2.31 14.56 1.07
N PHE A 289 2.73 13.52 0.32
CA PHE A 289 3.30 13.69 -1.02
C PHE A 289 2.36 14.29 -2.06
N ILE A 290 1.04 14.29 -1.82
CA ILE A 290 0.05 14.75 -2.80
C ILE A 290 0.26 16.23 -3.15
N HIS A 291 0.70 17.05 -2.18
CA HIS A 291 0.85 18.50 -2.36
C HIS A 291 2.32 18.95 -2.19
N PRO A 292 2.71 20.11 -2.77
CA PRO A 292 4.09 20.59 -2.74
C PRO A 292 4.70 20.73 -1.35
N CYS A 293 3.99 21.33 -0.39
CA CYS A 293 4.49 21.56 0.97
C CYS A 293 4.85 20.24 1.68
N GLY A 294 3.99 19.22 1.56
CA GLY A 294 4.31 17.89 2.09
C GLY A 294 5.53 17.25 1.45
N ARG A 295 5.74 17.42 0.14
CA ARG A 295 6.96 16.94 -0.54
C ARG A 295 8.22 17.68 -0.10
N GLU A 296 8.11 18.96 0.21
CA GLU A 296 9.21 19.76 0.76
C GLU A 296 9.56 19.29 2.18
N MET A 297 8.55 19.20 3.06
CA MET A 297 8.70 18.72 4.43
C MET A 297 9.39 17.36 4.47
N LEU A 298 8.91 16.38 3.69
CA LEU A 298 9.45 15.03 3.67
C LEU A 298 10.87 14.91 3.12
N CYS A 299 11.40 15.95 2.47
CA CYS A 299 12.78 15.99 2.00
C CYS A 299 13.70 16.82 2.91
N HIS A 300 13.16 17.61 3.84
CA HIS A 300 13.95 18.48 4.71
C HIS A 300 14.96 17.69 5.56
N ASP A 301 14.49 16.65 6.27
CA ASP A 301 15.34 15.68 6.98
C ASP A 301 15.13 14.27 6.41
N PHE A 302 15.47 14.12 5.13
CA PHE A 302 15.25 12.88 4.39
C PHE A 302 15.92 11.67 5.05
N GLN A 303 17.21 11.77 5.42
CA GLN A 303 17.98 10.62 5.89
C GLN A 303 17.39 10.00 7.16
N ASN A 304 17.05 10.81 8.16
CA ASN A 304 16.49 10.32 9.41
C ASN A 304 15.09 9.75 9.20
N LEU A 305 14.20 10.51 8.56
CA LEU A 305 12.82 10.10 8.37
C LEU A 305 12.72 8.86 7.47
N PHE A 306 13.51 8.79 6.40
CA PHE A 306 13.56 7.63 5.51
C PHE A 306 14.02 6.39 6.27
N ALA A 307 15.10 6.47 7.05
CA ALA A 307 15.59 5.34 7.83
C ALA A 307 14.53 4.79 8.79
N VAL A 308 13.81 5.67 9.47
CA VAL A 308 12.73 5.31 10.39
C VAL A 308 11.55 4.64 9.67
N VAL A 309 11.18 5.12 8.48
CA VAL A 309 10.11 4.51 7.66
C VAL A 309 10.53 3.16 7.08
N VAL A 310 11.75 3.03 6.54
CA VAL A 310 12.24 1.74 6.01
C VAL A 310 12.27 0.69 7.12
N ASN A 311 12.67 1.06 8.34
CA ASN A 311 12.67 0.12 9.48
C ASN A 311 11.28 -0.47 9.77
N GLN A 312 10.18 0.19 9.39
CA GLN A 312 8.83 -0.35 9.56
C GLN A 312 8.56 -1.59 8.69
N LEU A 313 9.39 -1.86 7.67
CA LEU A 313 9.32 -3.11 6.88
C LEU A 313 9.68 -4.35 7.71
N LYS A 314 10.49 -4.20 8.77
CA LYS A 314 10.95 -5.31 9.63
C LYS A 314 9.90 -5.81 10.61
N SER A 315 8.78 -5.11 10.77
CA SER A 315 7.82 -5.50 11.79
C SER A 315 7.28 -6.90 11.52
N ASN A 316 7.75 -7.83 12.34
CA ASN A 316 7.43 -9.25 12.29
C ASN A 316 6.68 -9.64 13.58
N LYS A 317 5.83 -8.74 14.11
CA LYS A 317 4.97 -9.07 15.25
C LYS A 317 3.98 -10.16 14.81
N ALA A 318 4.41 -11.40 14.98
CA ALA A 318 3.68 -12.58 14.62
C ALA A 318 2.28 -12.57 15.25
N ALA A 319 1.30 -13.08 14.50
CA ALA A 319 0.00 -13.56 14.97
C ALA A 319 -1.20 -12.60 15.09
N LEU A 320 -1.31 -11.52 14.30
CA LEU A 320 -2.61 -10.92 13.91
C LEU A 320 -2.53 -10.37 12.47
N GLN A 321 -2.86 -11.23 11.51
CA GLN A 321 -2.58 -11.17 10.07
C GLN A 321 -3.07 -9.90 9.32
N VAL A 322 -3.93 -9.08 9.94
CA VAL A 322 -4.50 -7.87 9.34
C VAL A 322 -3.69 -6.59 9.67
N GLY A 323 -3.07 -6.52 10.86
CA GLY A 323 -2.35 -5.31 11.30
C GLY A 323 -0.97 -5.17 10.67
N VAL A 324 -0.21 -6.26 10.64
CA VAL A 324 1.20 -6.28 10.17
C VAL A 324 1.31 -5.94 8.68
N SER A 325 0.44 -6.54 7.86
CA SER A 325 0.38 -6.30 6.41
C SER A 325 0.03 -4.83 6.08
N ALA A 326 -0.83 -4.21 6.89
CA ALA A 326 -1.20 -2.81 6.71
C ALA A 326 -0.03 -1.86 6.97
N MET A 327 0.86 -2.17 7.92
CA MET A 327 2.02 -1.32 8.22
C MET A 327 3.07 -1.38 7.12
N GLN A 328 3.41 -2.59 6.69
CA GLN A 328 4.37 -2.79 5.60
C GLN A 328 3.84 -2.19 4.29
N LEU A 329 2.53 -2.31 4.02
CA LEU A 329 1.90 -1.64 2.90
C LEU A 329 2.04 -0.11 2.99
N ALA A 330 1.74 0.47 4.16
CA ALA A 330 1.86 1.91 4.37
C ALA A 330 3.30 2.38 4.18
N ALA A 331 4.27 1.71 4.82
CA ALA A 331 5.69 2.03 4.69
C ALA A 331 6.18 1.91 3.24
N ALA A 332 5.92 0.78 2.56
CA ALA A 332 6.31 0.56 1.17
C ALA A 332 5.72 1.62 0.22
N SER A 333 4.50 2.11 0.50
CA SER A 333 3.87 3.20 -0.26
C SER A 333 4.59 4.53 -0.09
N THR A 334 5.00 4.84 1.14
CA THR A 334 5.77 6.06 1.43
C THR A 334 7.15 6.00 0.76
N LEU A 335 7.83 4.85 0.79
CA LEU A 335 9.10 4.63 0.09
C LEU A 335 8.95 4.78 -1.42
N ALA A 336 7.89 4.19 -1.98
CA ALA A 336 7.54 4.34 -3.37
C ALA A 336 7.32 5.83 -3.71
N ASN A 337 6.58 6.58 -2.91
CA ASN A 337 6.37 8.01 -3.15
C ASN A 337 7.68 8.82 -3.14
N TRP A 338 8.61 8.54 -2.23
CA TRP A 338 9.95 9.13 -2.28
C TRP A 338 10.69 8.77 -3.56
N SER A 339 10.61 7.52 -4.02
CA SER A 339 11.27 7.10 -5.27
C SER A 339 10.81 7.92 -6.46
N LEU A 340 9.51 8.18 -6.58
CA LEU A 340 8.95 9.01 -7.64
C LEU A 340 9.34 10.50 -7.48
N LEU A 341 9.27 11.03 -6.25
CA LEU A 341 9.68 12.40 -5.97
C LEU A 341 11.15 12.63 -6.35
N LEU A 342 12.04 11.74 -5.92
CA LEU A 342 13.46 11.86 -6.17
C LEU A 342 13.80 11.59 -7.64
N LEU A 343 13.10 10.67 -8.32
CA LEU A 343 13.22 10.52 -9.78
C LEU A 343 12.86 11.83 -10.51
N ASN A 344 11.77 12.50 -10.12
CA ASN A 344 11.35 13.75 -10.75
C ASN A 344 12.24 14.96 -10.40
N ARG A 345 13.06 14.88 -9.34
CA ARG A 345 14.01 15.94 -8.95
C ARG A 345 15.44 15.69 -9.43
N SER A 346 15.80 14.45 -9.74
CA SER A 346 17.17 14.04 -10.06
C SER A 346 17.50 14.28 -11.53
N GLU A 347 17.73 15.54 -11.91
CA GLU A 347 18.39 15.86 -13.18
C GLU A 347 19.89 16.17 -13.03
N THR A 348 20.40 16.50 -11.84
CA THR A 348 21.83 16.90 -11.71
C THR A 348 22.37 16.76 -10.27
N VAL A 349 23.02 15.64 -9.92
CA VAL A 349 23.89 15.59 -8.71
C VAL A 349 25.19 14.88 -9.07
N ALA A 350 26.33 15.52 -8.78
CA ALA A 350 27.67 15.02 -9.10
C ALA A 350 28.24 14.04 -8.05
N GLU A 351 27.60 13.92 -6.89
CA GLU A 351 28.00 13.10 -5.73
C GLU A 351 26.93 12.07 -5.37
N LEU A 352 27.19 11.26 -4.33
CA LEU A 352 26.26 10.28 -3.78
C LEU A 352 24.92 10.96 -3.42
N GLY A 353 23.91 10.80 -4.28
CA GLY A 353 22.64 11.50 -4.14
C GLY A 353 21.64 10.81 -3.19
N PRO A 354 20.51 11.46 -2.89
CA PRO A 354 19.47 10.91 -2.01
C PRO A 354 18.89 9.56 -2.49
N ARG A 355 18.96 9.26 -3.80
CA ARG A 355 18.55 7.95 -4.36
C ARG A 355 19.53 6.83 -3.95
N GLU A 356 20.81 7.13 -3.83
CA GLU A 356 21.79 6.17 -3.34
C GLU A 356 21.62 5.89 -1.86
N ASP A 357 21.44 6.94 -1.05
CA ASP A 357 21.14 6.82 0.38
C ASP A 357 19.87 5.96 0.60
N ALA A 358 18.85 6.17 -0.24
CA ALA A 358 17.63 5.38 -0.23
C ALA A 358 17.91 3.88 -0.48
N ILE A 359 18.69 3.55 -1.51
CA ILE A 359 19.07 2.16 -1.82
C ILE A 359 19.88 1.55 -0.67
N ARG A 360 20.84 2.26 -0.08
CA ARG A 360 21.61 1.76 1.08
C ARG A 360 20.68 1.47 2.26
N GLY A 361 19.73 2.36 2.53
CA GLY A 361 18.73 2.17 3.58
C GLY A 361 17.88 0.93 3.36
N ILE A 362 17.34 0.76 2.14
CA ILE A 362 16.52 -0.41 1.78
C ILE A 362 17.32 -1.71 1.89
N VAL A 363 18.53 -1.76 1.32
CA VAL A 363 19.41 -2.94 1.41
C VAL A 363 19.65 -3.32 2.87
N LYS A 364 20.12 -2.36 3.69
CA LYS A 364 20.45 -2.59 5.09
C LYS A 364 19.28 -3.22 5.86
N VAL A 365 18.05 -2.82 5.56
CA VAL A 365 16.87 -3.38 6.22
C VAL A 365 16.47 -4.73 5.63
N CYS A 366 16.45 -4.86 4.30
CA CYS A 366 15.99 -6.06 3.60
C CYS A 366 16.97 -7.24 3.69
N GLU A 367 18.27 -7.00 3.85
CA GLU A 367 19.25 -8.07 4.12
C GLU A 367 18.89 -8.84 5.41
N ASN A 368 18.40 -8.12 6.42
CA ASN A 368 18.01 -8.68 7.72
C ASN A 368 16.59 -9.30 7.73
N ILE A 369 15.93 -9.40 6.58
CA ILE A 369 14.64 -10.08 6.46
C ILE A 369 14.91 -11.50 5.97
N ASP A 370 14.59 -12.51 6.79
CA ASP A 370 14.85 -13.92 6.46
C ASP A 370 13.97 -14.42 5.31
N SER A 371 12.69 -14.04 5.34
CA SER A 371 11.69 -14.43 4.33
C SER A 371 10.76 -13.26 4.05
N PHE A 372 10.40 -13.05 2.79
CA PHE A 372 9.40 -12.06 2.40
C PHE A 372 7.97 -12.64 2.34
N GLY A 373 7.79 -13.92 2.65
CA GLY A 373 6.50 -14.60 2.53
C GLY A 373 5.39 -14.08 3.47
N TYR A 374 5.74 -13.30 4.49
CA TYR A 374 4.77 -12.63 5.36
C TYR A 374 4.28 -11.28 4.81
N LEU A 375 4.97 -10.69 3.82
CA LEU A 375 4.55 -9.44 3.23
C LEU A 375 3.28 -9.66 2.41
N SER A 376 2.36 -8.69 2.43
CA SER A 376 1.24 -8.73 1.51
C SER A 376 1.71 -8.55 0.07
N ARG A 377 0.91 -9.06 -0.89
CA ARG A 377 1.14 -8.86 -2.33
C ARG A 377 1.41 -7.38 -2.65
N ASP A 378 0.55 -6.49 -2.18
CA ASP A 378 0.63 -5.07 -2.49
C ASP A 378 1.87 -4.42 -1.86
N SER A 379 2.25 -4.85 -0.65
CA SER A 379 3.49 -4.38 0.02
C SER A 379 4.72 -4.75 -0.80
N MET A 380 4.80 -6.00 -1.29
CA MET A 380 5.91 -6.46 -2.12
C MET A 380 5.98 -5.69 -3.44
N ILE A 381 4.85 -5.55 -4.14
CA ILE A 381 4.81 -4.82 -5.42
C ILE A 381 5.25 -3.37 -5.21
N ARG A 382 4.76 -2.68 -4.18
CA ARG A 382 5.15 -1.27 -3.91
C ARG A 382 6.62 -1.15 -3.53
N LEU A 383 7.18 -2.09 -2.78
CA LEU A 383 8.61 -2.09 -2.46
C LEU A 383 9.48 -2.34 -3.70
N LEU A 384 9.10 -3.28 -4.56
CA LEU A 384 9.77 -3.52 -5.84
C LEU A 384 9.70 -2.29 -6.76
N GLN A 385 8.52 -1.64 -6.84
CA GLN A 385 8.36 -0.39 -7.56
C GLN A 385 9.22 0.74 -6.99
N ALA A 386 9.38 0.82 -5.67
CA ALA A 386 10.28 1.79 -5.06
C ALA A 386 11.73 1.55 -5.49
N ILE A 387 12.22 0.29 -5.40
CA ILE A 387 13.60 -0.09 -5.75
C ILE A 387 13.91 0.22 -7.21
N VAL A 388 13.09 -0.26 -8.15
CA VAL A 388 13.29 -0.03 -9.59
C VAL A 388 13.21 1.45 -9.93
N THR A 389 12.31 2.20 -9.29
CA THR A 389 12.16 3.64 -9.51
C THR A 389 13.34 4.42 -8.90
N PHE A 390 13.93 3.98 -7.79
CA PHE A 390 15.17 4.57 -7.25
C PHE A 390 16.38 4.34 -8.15
N MET A 391 16.45 3.20 -8.83
CA MET A 391 17.55 2.86 -9.74
C MET A 391 17.36 3.41 -11.16
N TRP A 392 16.15 3.84 -11.50
CA TRP A 392 15.73 4.20 -12.86
C TRP A 392 16.70 5.14 -13.58
N GLY A 393 17.38 4.60 -14.61
CA GLY A 393 18.31 5.30 -15.49
C GLY A 393 19.66 5.68 -14.88
N ASP A 394 19.87 5.49 -13.58
CA ASP A 394 21.03 6.00 -12.85
C ASP A 394 22.10 4.92 -12.69
N THR A 395 23.20 5.07 -13.43
CA THR A 395 24.28 4.08 -13.46
C THR A 395 25.00 3.98 -12.10
N SER A 396 25.13 5.08 -11.37
CA SER A 396 25.79 5.09 -10.05
C SER A 396 24.94 4.36 -9.03
N VAL A 397 23.62 4.64 -9.00
CA VAL A 397 22.69 3.97 -8.09
C VAL A 397 22.57 2.48 -8.39
N ILE A 398 22.52 2.09 -9.67
CA ILE A 398 22.47 0.67 -10.06
C ILE A 398 23.79 -0.05 -9.70
N SER A 399 24.94 0.57 -9.94
CA SER A 399 26.25 0.02 -9.57
C SER A 399 26.37 -0.18 -8.05
N LEU A 400 25.89 0.80 -7.27
CA LEU A 400 25.79 0.69 -5.82
C LEU A 400 24.89 -0.49 -5.42
N ALA A 401 23.69 -0.61 -6.01
CA ALA A 401 22.77 -1.72 -5.74
C ALA A 401 23.42 -3.09 -6.03
N LYS A 402 24.15 -3.21 -7.15
CA LYS A 402 24.92 -4.41 -7.53
C LYS A 402 25.97 -4.76 -6.48
N SER A 403 26.76 -3.78 -6.04
CA SER A 403 27.82 -4.00 -5.02
C SER A 403 27.28 -4.32 -3.62
N ARG A 404 26.00 -4.00 -3.36
CA ARG A 404 25.32 -4.17 -2.08
C ARG A 404 24.27 -5.28 -2.10
N ASN A 405 24.51 -6.32 -2.90
CA ASN A 405 23.74 -7.56 -2.90
C ASN A 405 22.23 -7.42 -3.19
N MET A 406 21.81 -6.33 -3.85
CA MET A 406 20.41 -6.10 -4.18
C MET A 406 19.83 -7.25 -5.03
N LEU A 407 20.65 -7.86 -5.88
CA LEU A 407 20.24 -8.98 -6.72
C LEU A 407 19.72 -10.18 -5.90
N GLN A 408 20.41 -10.55 -4.82
CA GLN A 408 19.97 -11.65 -3.95
C GLN A 408 18.69 -11.28 -3.20
N ILE A 409 18.58 -10.04 -2.71
CA ILE A 409 17.36 -9.53 -2.05
C ILE A 409 16.17 -9.63 -3.00
N VAL A 410 16.31 -9.09 -4.22
CA VAL A 410 15.25 -9.10 -5.24
C VAL A 410 14.91 -10.52 -5.68
N SER A 411 15.87 -11.44 -5.75
CA SER A 411 15.56 -12.86 -6.01
C SER A 411 14.69 -13.45 -4.92
N ARG A 412 15.00 -13.22 -3.64
CA ARG A 412 14.16 -13.70 -2.52
C ARG A 412 12.75 -13.08 -2.56
N MET A 413 12.64 -11.80 -2.92
CA MET A 413 11.34 -11.14 -3.10
C MET A 413 10.56 -11.74 -4.29
N LYS A 414 11.23 -12.00 -5.42
CA LYS A 414 10.64 -12.64 -6.61
C LYS A 414 10.08 -14.02 -6.30
N ASP A 415 10.78 -14.80 -5.47
CA ASP A 415 10.36 -16.14 -5.10
C ASP A 415 9.17 -16.12 -4.12
N ALA A 416 9.06 -15.06 -3.30
CA ALA A 416 7.95 -14.85 -2.38
C ALA A 416 6.68 -14.23 -3.03
N VAL A 417 6.84 -13.41 -4.07
CA VAL A 417 5.70 -12.74 -4.72
C VAL A 417 4.97 -13.71 -5.64
N VAL A 418 3.72 -14.01 -5.30
CA VAL A 418 2.87 -14.92 -6.08
C VAL A 418 2.46 -14.28 -7.43
N ASP A 419 2.33 -12.96 -7.45
CA ASP A 419 1.83 -12.21 -8.60
C ASP A 419 2.88 -11.99 -9.69
N GLU A 420 2.51 -12.23 -10.96
CA GLU A 420 3.43 -12.10 -12.09
C GLU A 420 3.84 -10.65 -12.38
N GLN A 421 3.01 -9.64 -12.09
CA GLN A 421 3.44 -8.25 -12.26
C GLN A 421 4.58 -7.93 -11.29
N GLY A 422 4.50 -8.42 -10.05
CA GLY A 422 5.59 -8.34 -9.08
C GLY A 422 6.86 -9.07 -9.57
N LYS A 423 6.74 -10.29 -10.09
CA LYS A 423 7.90 -11.03 -10.64
C LYS A 423 8.51 -10.32 -11.84
N ASN A 424 7.70 -9.70 -12.70
CA ASN A 424 8.20 -8.92 -13.84
C ASN A 424 9.07 -7.74 -13.37
N ILE A 425 8.62 -6.97 -12.37
CA ILE A 425 9.43 -5.88 -11.81
C ILE A 425 10.74 -6.42 -11.21
N ALA A 426 10.69 -7.57 -10.52
CA ALA A 426 11.90 -8.17 -9.97
C ALA A 426 12.89 -8.62 -11.06
N ARG A 427 12.39 -9.15 -12.19
CA ARG A 427 13.20 -9.46 -13.37
C ARG A 427 13.80 -8.19 -13.98
N ASP A 428 13.02 -7.13 -14.10
CA ASP A 428 13.48 -5.82 -14.59
C ASP A 428 14.64 -5.27 -13.74
N ILE A 429 14.53 -5.34 -12.41
CA ILE A 429 15.62 -4.91 -11.51
C ILE A 429 16.88 -5.77 -11.72
N ALA A 430 16.73 -7.08 -11.87
CA ALA A 430 17.87 -7.97 -12.15
C ALA A 430 18.53 -7.61 -13.49
N GLU A 431 17.75 -7.36 -14.54
CA GLU A 431 18.26 -6.92 -15.85
C GLU A 431 18.98 -5.58 -15.78
N MET A 432 18.47 -4.61 -15.01
CA MET A 432 19.16 -3.35 -14.74
C MET A 432 20.54 -3.58 -14.11
N ILE A 433 20.63 -4.47 -13.13
CA ILE A 433 21.89 -4.84 -12.44
C ILE A 433 22.87 -5.52 -13.41
N TYR A 434 22.39 -6.41 -14.28
CA TYR A 434 23.25 -7.08 -15.28
C TYR A 434 23.68 -6.19 -16.44
N ALA A 435 23.02 -5.05 -16.65
CA ALA A 435 23.37 -4.07 -17.68
C ALA A 435 24.55 -3.15 -17.28
N ILE A 436 25.08 -3.30 -16.07
CA ILE A 436 26.26 -2.61 -15.51
C ILE A 436 27.31 -3.66 -15.12
#